data_AF-A0A3S1GN86-F1
#
_entry.id   AF-A0A3S1GN86-F1
#
_cell.length_a   1.000
_cell.length_b   1.000
_cell.length_c   1.000
_cell.angle_alpha   90.00
_cell.angle_beta   90.00
_cell.angle_gamma   90.00
#
_symmetry.space_group_name_H-M   'P 1'
#
loop_
_entity.id
_entity.type
_entity.pdbx_description
1 polymer ?
#
loop_
_entity_poly.entity_id
_entity_poly.type
_entity_poly.pdbx_seq_one_letter_code
_entity_poly.pdbx_strand_id
1 'polypeptide(L)' 'MPKLLYASTSPYSSKVRMAAAYAGIAIDLVPVKTEDKPAELI' A
#
# COMPACT_ATOMS: atom_id res chain seq x y z
N MET A 1 1.40 -0.92 12.83
CA MET A 1 2.28 -0.98 11.65
C MET A 1 1.69 -0.08 10.56
N PRO A 2 2.51 0.58 9.72
CA PRO A 2 2.00 1.41 8.61
C PRO A 2 1.15 0.57 7.66
N LYS A 3 0.01 1.11 7.22
CA LYS A 3 -0.84 0.49 6.20
C LYS A 3 -0.51 1.07 4.83
N LEU A 4 -0.36 0.20 3.83
CA LEU A 4 -0.27 0.58 2.43
C LEU A 4 -1.60 0.25 1.75
N LEU A 5 -2.41 1.28 1.50
CA LEU A 5 -3.61 1.17 0.67
C LEU A 5 -3.19 1.25 -0.80
N TYR A 6 -3.53 0.24 -1.59
CA TYR A 6 -3.12 0.20 -2.99
C TYR A 6 -4.04 -0.57 -3.93
N ALA A 7 -4.06 -0.16 -5.20
CA ALA A 7 -4.54 -0.99 -6.29
C ALA A 7 -3.44 -1.97 -6.72
N SER A 8 -3.77 -3.26 -6.90
CA SER A 8 -2.79 -4.32 -7.19
C SER A 8 -1.96 -4.09 -8.47
N THR A 9 -2.55 -3.44 -9.47
CA THR A 9 -1.91 -3.09 -10.74
C THR A 9 -1.11 -1.79 -10.70
N SER A 10 -1.08 -1.07 -9.56
CA SER A 10 -0.40 0.21 -9.44
C SER A 10 1.13 0.05 -9.40
N PRO A 11 1.88 0.56 -10.40
CA PRO A 11 3.34 0.49 -10.39
C PRO A 11 3.96 1.35 -9.29
N TYR A 12 3.25 2.38 -8.81
CA TYR A 12 3.68 3.23 -7.70
C TYR A 12 3.70 2.44 -6.39
N SER A 13 2.63 1.70 -6.11
CA SER A 13 2.54 0.86 -4.92
C SER A 13 3.55 -0.30 -4.93
N SER A 14 3.92 -0.79 -6.11
CA SER A 14 4.97 -1.82 -6.27
C SER A 14 6.32 -1.30 -5.77
N LYS A 15 6.68 -0.04 -6.06
CA LYS A 15 7.92 0.56 -5.55
C LYS A 15 7.91 0.68 -4.02
N VAL A 16 6.77 1.04 -3.43
CA VAL A 16 6.64 1.12 -1.96
C VAL A 16 6.83 -0.25 -1.31
N ARG A 17 6.20 -1.30 -1.87
CA ARG A 17 6.37 -2.68 -1.38
C ARG A 17 7.82 -3.17 -1.50
N MET A 18 8.46 -2.90 -2.63
CA MET A 18 9.87 -3.24 -2.84
C MET A 18 10.80 -2.52 -1.85
N ALA A 19 10.59 -1.22 -1.63
CA ALA A 19 11.38 -0.43 -0.70
C ALA A 19 11.20 -0.89 0.75
N ALA A 20 9.96 -1.20 1.16
CA ALA A 20 9.67 -1.72 2.50
C ALA A 20 10.36 -3.07 2.74
N ALA A 21 10.27 -3.98 1.76
CA ALA A 21 10.98 -5.27 1.82
C ALA A 21 12.51 -5.07 1.90
N TYR A 22 13.06 -4.17 1.09
CA TYR A 22 14.50 -3.86 1.09
C TYR A 22 14.98 -3.29 2.44
N ALA A 23 14.19 -2.40 3.05
CA ALA A 23 14.52 -1.73 4.29
C ALA A 23 14.16 -2.54 5.55
N GLY A 24 13.55 -3.73 5.41
CA GLY A 24 13.07 -4.52 6.55
C GLY A 24 11.91 -3.87 7.32
N ILE A 25 11.14 -2.99 6.67
CA ILE A 25 10.00 -2.29 7.29
C ILE A 25 8.75 -3.15 7.10
N ALA A 26 8.17 -3.59 8.21
CA ALA A 26 6.91 -4.29 8.19
C ALA A 26 5.75 -3.32 7.86
N ILE A 27 5.01 -3.62 6.79
CA ILE A 27 3.84 -2.87 6.34
C ILE A 27 2.64 -3.80 6.21
N ASP A 28 1.46 -3.29 6.53
CA ASP A 28 0.19 -3.97 6.33
C ASP A 28 -0.35 -3.64 4.94
N LEU A 29 -0.63 -4.66 4.12
CA LEU A 29 -1.02 -4.51 2.73
C LEU A 29 -2.53 -4.54 2.60
N VAL A 30 -3.13 -3.41 2.25
CA VAL A 30 -4.58 -3.26 2.13
C VAL A 30 -4.94 -3.01 0.66
N PRO A 31 -5.30 -4.06 -0.10
CA PRO A 31 -5.78 -3.86 -1.47
C PRO A 31 -7.11 -3.11 -1.44
N VAL A 32 -7.20 -2.02 -2.20
CA VAL A 32 -8.41 -1.18 -2.31
C VAL A 32 -8.74 -0.94 -3.77
N LYS A 33 -10.03 -0.78 -4.09
CA LYS A 33 -10.41 -0.25 -5.40
C LYS A 33 -10.25 1.26 -5.38
N THR A 34 -9.79 1.82 -6.49
CA THR A 34 -9.56 3.28 -6.60
C THR A 34 -10.85 4.09 -6.42
N GLU A 35 -12.00 3.50 -6.74
CA GLU A 35 -13.31 4.09 -6.55
C GLU A 35 -13.82 4.06 -5.10
N ASP A 36 -13.20 3.24 -4.24
CA ASP A 36 -13.54 3.20 -2.83
C ASP A 36 -13.02 4.45 -2.12
N LYS A 37 -13.76 4.94 -1.12
CA LYS A 37 -13.34 6.01 -0.21
C LYS A 37 -13.06 5.43 1.18
N PRO A 38 -11.97 4.69 1.37
CA PRO A 38 -11.65 4.08 2.65
C PRO A 38 -11.44 5.16 3.72
N ALA A 39 -11.94 4.90 4.92
CA ALA A 39 -11.85 5.81 6.06
C ALA A 39 -10.40 6.03 6.52
N GLU A 40 -9.46 5.20 6.07
CA GLU A 40 -8.04 5.32 6.36
C GLU A 40 -7.32 6.39 5.54
N LEU A 41 -7.95 7.00 4.51
CA LEU A 41 -7.37 8.08 3.69
C LEU A 41 -7.70 9.50 4.21
N ILE A 42 -7.99 9.65 5.50
CA ILE A 42 -8.33 10.93 6.15
C ILE A 42 -7.08 11.74 6.46
#